data_AF-A0A2E4NII2-F1
#
_entry.id   AF-A0A2E4NII2-F1
#
_cell.length_a   1.000
_cell.length_b   1.000
_cell.length_c   1.000
_cell.angle_alpha   90.00
_cell.angle_beta   90.00
_cell.angle_gamma   90.00
#
_symmetry.space_group_name_H-M   'P 1'
#
loop_
_entity.id
_entity.type
_entity.pdbx_description
1 polymer ?
#
loop_
_entity_poly.entity_id
_entity_poly.type
_entity_poly.pdbx_seq_one_letter_code
_entity_poly.pdbx_strand_id
1 'polypeptide(L)'
;MRRTEGPIIMTTDNSERGHEHAHGPDCDPAPDHDPGSEHDHEHGHHHAFHDMGGEPRPGFIIQEHDPSEFDKDVDVLVNLLASKEVALVRPDERRRGIEELPREVYFSVPYYQRWLYGVAAILVEKNCLTTDEIAATMDRLRGGES
;
A
#
# COMPACT_ATOMS: atom_id res chain seq x y z
N MET A 1 46.48 -16.37 22.60
CA MET A 1 45.07 -16.70 22.90
C MET A 1 44.15 -15.95 21.94
N ARG A 2 43.50 -16.66 21.01
CA ARG A 2 42.37 -16.11 20.24
C ARG A 2 41.08 -16.46 20.98
N ARG A 3 40.16 -15.50 21.15
CA ARG A 3 38.76 -15.78 21.50
C ARG A 3 37.89 -15.29 20.35
N THR A 4 37.04 -16.19 19.88
CA THR A 4 35.98 -16.00 18.88
C THR A 4 34.66 -16.25 19.60
N GLU A 5 33.74 -15.30 19.56
CA GLU A 5 32.33 -15.43 19.97
C GLU A 5 31.61 -14.43 19.02
N GLY A 6 30.74 -14.79 18.07
CA GLY A 6 29.45 -15.50 18.20
C GLY A 6 28.32 -14.44 18.26
N PRO A 7 27.36 -14.39 17.31
CA PRO A 7 26.36 -13.31 17.27
C PRO A 7 25.25 -13.51 18.31
N ILE A 8 24.85 -12.41 18.97
CA ILE A 8 23.79 -12.37 19.99
C ILE A 8 22.42 -12.34 19.29
N ILE A 9 21.59 -13.35 19.55
CA ILE A 9 20.18 -13.39 19.17
C ILE A 9 19.38 -12.64 20.25
N MET A 10 18.74 -11.53 19.88
CA MET A 10 17.86 -10.78 20.76
C MET A 10 16.44 -11.37 20.63
N THR A 11 16.05 -12.21 21.58
CA THR A 11 14.64 -12.51 21.83
C THR A 11 14.17 -11.59 22.96
N THR A 12 13.08 -10.85 22.73
CA THR A 12 12.38 -10.17 23.81
C THR A 12 11.01 -10.81 23.94
N ASP A 13 10.95 -11.75 24.88
CA ASP A 13 9.81 -12.05 25.72
C ASP A 13 9.18 -10.75 26.24
N ASN A 14 7.87 -10.59 26.05
CA ASN A 14 7.12 -9.43 26.53
C ASN A 14 5.96 -9.90 27.40
N SER A 15 6.32 -10.57 28.50
CA SER A 15 5.40 -10.87 29.59
C SER A 15 5.64 -9.92 30.76
N GLU A 16 4.55 -9.26 31.17
CA GLU A 16 4.31 -8.65 32.48
C GLU A 16 5.02 -7.32 32.83
N ARG A 17 4.25 -6.23 32.71
CA ARG A 17 4.34 -5.09 33.63
C ARG A 17 2.94 -4.71 34.10
N GLY A 18 2.65 -5.05 35.35
CA GLY A 18 1.53 -4.49 36.09
C GLY A 18 1.75 -3.00 36.29
N HIS A 19 0.73 -2.21 36.00
CA HIS A 19 0.67 -0.80 36.36
C HIS A 19 -0.63 -0.58 37.13
N GLU A 20 -0.47 -0.21 38.39
CA GLU A 20 -1.53 0.18 39.32
C GLU A 20 -2.32 1.39 38.80
N HIS A 21 -3.66 1.28 38.87
CA HIS A 21 -4.63 2.23 38.34
C HIS A 21 -4.98 3.27 39.42
N ALA A 22 -4.53 4.51 39.26
CA ALA A 22 -4.98 5.62 40.09
C ALA A 22 -6.36 6.10 39.62
N HIS A 23 -7.33 6.11 40.53
CA HIS A 23 -8.71 6.57 40.33
C HIS A 23 -8.73 8.09 40.06
N GLY A 24 -8.96 8.48 38.79
CA GLY A 24 -9.35 9.84 38.42
C GLY A 24 -10.82 10.10 38.78
N PRO A 25 -11.25 11.38 38.85
CA PRO A 25 -12.61 11.72 39.25
C PRO A 25 -13.61 11.32 38.17
N ASP A 26 -14.73 10.78 38.65
CA ASP A 26 -15.96 10.36 37.98
C ASP A 26 -16.17 10.96 36.57
N CYS A 27 -16.02 10.11 35.54
CA CYS A 27 -16.58 10.41 34.23
C CYS A 27 -18.11 10.36 34.34
N ASP A 28 -18.79 11.43 33.92
CA ASP A 28 -20.23 11.42 33.74
C ASP A 28 -20.67 10.18 32.94
N PRO A 29 -21.75 9.49 33.34
CA PRO A 29 -22.20 8.32 32.60
C PRO A 29 -22.62 8.72 31.19
N ALA A 30 -22.16 7.93 30.21
CA ALA A 30 -22.58 8.06 28.82
C ALA A 30 -24.12 8.07 28.74
N PRO A 31 -24.72 8.91 27.87
CA PRO A 31 -26.17 8.94 27.74
C PRO A 31 -26.68 7.55 27.34
N ASP A 32 -27.77 7.14 28.00
CA ASP A 32 -28.41 5.84 27.83
C ASP A 32 -28.61 5.54 26.35
N HIS A 33 -27.94 4.49 25.87
CA HIS A 33 -28.13 3.94 24.54
C HIS A 33 -29.53 3.33 24.50
N ASP A 34 -30.46 4.00 23.81
CA ASP A 34 -31.79 3.50 23.52
C ASP A 34 -31.70 2.18 22.74
N PRO A 35 -32.12 1.04 23.31
CA PRO A 35 -32.04 -0.26 22.63
C PRO A 35 -33.14 -0.43 21.56
N GLY A 36 -33.94 0.61 21.28
CA GLY A 36 -35.08 0.57 20.36
C GLY A 36 -34.86 1.14 18.96
N SER A 37 -33.67 1.64 18.62
CA SER A 37 -33.38 2.10 17.26
C SER A 37 -32.78 0.94 16.46
N GLU A 38 -33.66 0.16 15.81
CA GLU A 38 -33.26 -0.64 14.64
C GLU A 38 -32.74 0.33 13.56
N HIS A 39 -31.47 0.70 13.68
CA HIS A 39 -30.74 1.24 12.56
C HIS A 39 -30.50 0.08 11.61
N ASP A 40 -31.47 -0.15 10.73
CA ASP A 40 -31.24 -0.86 9.47
C ASP A 40 -30.17 -0.06 8.71
N HIS A 41 -28.90 -0.34 9.02
CA HIS A 41 -27.79 0.14 8.24
C HIS A 41 -27.70 -0.70 6.97
N GLU A 42 -28.71 -0.61 6.09
CA GLU A 42 -28.51 -0.86 4.66
C GLU A 42 -27.65 0.28 4.07
N HIS A 43 -26.42 0.39 4.55
CA HIS A 43 -25.38 1.16 3.90
C HIS A 43 -24.52 0.13 3.19
N GLY A 44 -24.84 -0.14 1.92
CA GLY A 44 -23.91 -0.78 0.99
C GLY A 44 -22.68 0.10 0.83
N HIS A 45 -21.81 0.12 1.85
CA HIS A 45 -20.51 0.72 1.76
C HIS A 45 -19.67 -0.18 0.86
N HIS A 46 -19.56 0.23 -0.40
CA HIS A 46 -18.55 -0.30 -1.31
C HIS A 46 -17.18 -0.01 -0.69
N HIS A 47 -16.64 -0.97 0.05
CA HIS A 47 -15.26 -0.90 0.53
C HIS A 47 -14.32 -0.88 -0.69
N ALA A 48 -13.21 -0.15 -0.58
CA ALA A 48 -12.24 -0.06 -1.65
C ALA A 48 -11.64 -1.46 -1.94
N PHE A 49 -11.31 -1.76 -3.18
CA PHE A 49 -10.92 -3.12 -3.59
C PHE A 49 -9.64 -3.65 -2.93
N HIS A 50 -8.82 -2.77 -2.38
CA HIS A 50 -7.61 -3.13 -1.65
C HIS A 50 -7.92 -3.57 -0.20
N ASP A 51 -9.09 -3.22 0.33
CA ASP A 51 -9.54 -3.51 1.68
C ASP A 51 -10.21 -4.88 1.75
N MET A 52 -9.38 -5.93 1.60
CA MET A 52 -9.81 -7.34 1.70
C MET A 52 -9.58 -7.90 3.12
N GLY A 53 -9.37 -7.02 4.11
CA GLY A 53 -9.07 -7.43 5.48
C GLY A 53 -10.27 -8.12 6.13
N GLY A 54 -10.08 -9.34 6.61
CA GLY A 54 -11.14 -10.11 7.29
C GLY A 54 -12.13 -10.82 6.34
N GLU A 55 -11.96 -10.68 5.02
CA GLU A 55 -12.78 -11.42 4.06
C GLU A 55 -12.43 -12.91 4.01
N PRO A 56 -13.43 -13.80 3.88
CA PRO A 56 -13.17 -15.23 3.69
C PRO A 56 -12.47 -15.46 2.35
N ARG A 57 -11.30 -16.09 2.38
CA ARG A 57 -10.51 -16.41 1.19
C ARG A 57 -10.23 -17.91 1.12
N PRO A 58 -10.29 -18.53 -0.08
CA PRO A 58 -9.84 -19.91 -0.24
C PRO A 58 -8.37 -20.05 0.17
N GLY A 59 -7.98 -21.24 0.61
CA GLY A 59 -6.58 -21.54 0.89
C GLY A 59 -5.70 -21.34 -0.34
N PHE A 60 -4.52 -20.75 -0.16
CA PHE A 60 -3.53 -20.52 -1.21
C PHE A 60 -2.16 -21.00 -0.75
N ILE A 61 -1.32 -21.35 -1.72
CA ILE A 61 0.09 -21.69 -1.47
C ILE A 61 0.89 -20.41 -1.63
N ILE A 62 1.66 -20.06 -0.60
CA ILE A 62 2.63 -18.97 -0.69
C ILE A 62 3.87 -19.52 -1.39
N GLN A 63 4.26 -18.87 -2.48
CA GLN A 63 5.51 -19.15 -3.16
C GLN A 63 6.34 -17.88 -3.23
N GLU A 64 7.65 -18.05 -3.12
CA GLU A 64 8.60 -16.98 -3.36
C GLU A 64 8.71 -16.75 -4.87
N HIS A 65 8.77 -15.48 -5.27
CA HIS A 65 8.91 -15.08 -6.66
C HIS A 65 10.12 -14.17 -6.79
N ASP A 66 11.11 -14.60 -7.57
CA ASP A 66 12.26 -13.77 -7.89
C ASP A 66 11.83 -12.57 -8.75
N PRO A 67 12.17 -11.33 -8.39
CA PRO A 67 11.82 -10.17 -9.18
C PRO A 67 12.51 -10.24 -10.54
N SER A 68 11.74 -10.03 -11.61
CA SER A 68 12.25 -9.90 -12.98
C SER A 68 13.10 -8.63 -13.13
N GLU A 69 13.79 -8.48 -14.27
CA GLU A 69 14.49 -7.23 -14.59
C GLU A 69 13.52 -6.05 -14.63
N PHE A 70 12.35 -6.24 -15.25
CA PHE A 70 11.29 -5.23 -15.27
C PHE A 70 10.82 -4.84 -13.86
N ASP A 71 10.64 -5.80 -12.96
CA ASP A 71 10.22 -5.51 -11.59
C ASP A 71 11.25 -4.67 -10.84
N LYS A 72 12.54 -4.96 -11.06
CA LYS A 72 13.65 -4.19 -10.49
C LYS A 72 13.71 -2.78 -11.08
N ASP A 73 13.51 -2.63 -12.39
CA ASP A 73 13.49 -1.32 -13.04
C ASP A 73 12.35 -0.44 -12.51
N VAL A 74 11.15 -1.03 -12.36
CA VAL A 74 10.00 -0.33 -11.77
C VAL A 74 10.28 0.05 -10.32
N ASP A 75 10.85 -0.84 -9.51
CA ASP A 75 11.20 -0.54 -8.12
C ASP A 75 12.21 0.61 -8.02
N VAL A 76 13.28 0.58 -8.82
CA VAL A 76 14.28 1.66 -8.89
C VAL A 76 13.63 2.98 -9.31
N LEU A 77 12.81 2.98 -10.36
CA LEU A 77 12.11 4.17 -10.84
C LEU A 77 11.21 4.77 -9.76
N VAL A 78 10.39 3.95 -9.12
CA VAL A 78 9.44 4.38 -8.09
C VAL A 78 10.18 4.93 -6.87
N ASN A 79 11.26 4.28 -6.44
CA ASN A 79 12.08 4.73 -5.31
C ASN A 79 12.85 6.00 -5.65
N LEU A 80 13.31 6.18 -6.89
CA LEU A 80 13.94 7.41 -7.35
C LEU A 80 12.95 8.57 -7.32
N LEU A 81 11.74 8.40 -7.85
CA LEU A 81 10.71 9.45 -7.85
C LEU A 81 10.25 9.85 -6.43
N ALA A 82 10.36 8.91 -5.49
CA ALA A 82 10.06 9.12 -4.07
C ALA A 82 11.25 9.57 -3.22
N SER A 83 12.45 9.67 -3.82
CA SER A 83 13.64 10.11 -3.09
C SER A 83 13.45 11.55 -2.62
N LYS A 84 14.19 11.95 -1.58
CA LYS A 84 14.09 13.32 -1.03
C LYS A 84 14.55 14.38 -2.02
N GLU A 85 15.45 14.00 -2.91
CA GLU A 85 16.06 14.86 -3.92
C GLU A 85 15.11 15.11 -5.10
N VAL A 86 14.33 14.10 -5.50
CA VAL A 86 13.38 14.20 -6.63
C VAL A 86 12.00 14.63 -6.15
N ALA A 87 11.49 13.98 -5.09
CA ALA A 87 10.25 14.29 -4.39
C ALA A 87 9.01 14.51 -5.29
N LEU A 88 8.95 13.84 -6.44
CA LEU A 88 7.84 13.96 -7.39
C LEU A 88 6.65 13.11 -7.00
N VAL A 89 6.88 11.94 -6.39
CA VAL A 89 5.81 11.02 -6.00
C VAL A 89 6.06 10.49 -4.60
N ARG A 90 5.14 10.74 -3.67
CA ARG A 90 5.22 10.21 -2.31
C ARG A 90 4.63 8.79 -2.24
N PRO A 91 5.05 7.95 -1.28
CA PRO A 91 4.49 6.61 -1.11
C PRO A 91 2.98 6.60 -0.83
N ASP A 92 2.46 7.61 -0.15
CA ASP A 92 1.02 7.78 0.10
C ASP A 92 0.26 8.16 -1.17
N GLU A 93 0.78 9.08 -1.98
CA GLU A 93 0.21 9.43 -3.29
C GLU A 93 0.20 8.21 -4.21
N ARG A 94 1.30 7.45 -4.29
CA ARG A 94 1.38 6.21 -5.08
C ARG A 94 0.31 5.22 -4.68
N ARG A 95 0.10 5.04 -3.37
CA ARG A 95 -0.92 4.13 -2.85
C ARG A 95 -2.32 4.57 -3.31
N ARG A 96 -2.65 5.86 -3.18
CA ARG A 96 -3.89 6.42 -3.73
C ARG A 96 -4.03 6.15 -5.23
N GLY A 97 -2.99 6.43 -6.02
CA GLY A 97 -3.01 6.20 -7.47
C GLY A 97 -3.20 4.73 -7.87
N ILE A 98 -2.69 3.78 -7.08
CA ILE A 98 -2.93 2.34 -7.29
C ILE A 98 -4.37 1.95 -6.94
N GLU A 99 -4.92 2.53 -5.86
CA GLU A 99 -6.25 2.21 -5.35
C GLU A 99 -7.38 2.82 -6.20
N GLU A 100 -7.09 3.93 -6.90
CA GLU A 100 -8.00 4.58 -7.85
C GLU A 100 -8.00 3.92 -9.25
N LEU A 101 -7.17 2.89 -9.47
CA LEU A 101 -7.19 2.16 -10.74
C LEU A 101 -8.56 1.52 -11.00
N PRO A 102 -9.03 1.50 -12.27
CA PRO A 102 -10.23 0.75 -12.62
C PRO A 102 -10.13 -0.70 -12.12
N ARG A 103 -11.24 -1.22 -11.60
CA ARG A 103 -11.31 -2.56 -10.98
C ARG A 103 -10.68 -3.63 -11.87
N GLU A 104 -11.00 -3.57 -13.16
CA GLU A 104 -10.55 -4.52 -14.17
C GLU A 104 -9.03 -4.51 -14.26
N VAL A 105 -8.41 -3.33 -14.27
CA VAL A 105 -6.95 -3.15 -14.31
C VAL A 105 -6.31 -3.62 -13.01
N TYR A 106 -6.89 -3.27 -11.86
CA TYR A 106 -6.35 -3.62 -10.54
C TYR A 106 -6.17 -5.14 -10.39
N PHE A 107 -7.14 -5.92 -10.87
CA PHE A 107 -7.09 -7.38 -10.76
C PHE A 107 -6.41 -8.08 -11.95
N SER A 108 -6.29 -7.43 -13.12
CA SER A 108 -5.72 -8.04 -14.31
C SER A 108 -4.20 -7.91 -14.43
N VAL A 109 -3.59 -6.91 -13.79
CA VAL A 109 -2.16 -6.60 -13.98
C VAL A 109 -1.29 -7.05 -12.79
N PRO A 110 -0.06 -7.53 -13.06
CA PRO A 110 0.91 -7.87 -12.02
C PRO A 110 1.17 -6.73 -11.02
N TYR A 111 1.66 -7.10 -9.84
CA TYR A 111 1.87 -6.18 -8.72
C TYR A 111 2.73 -4.95 -9.09
N TYR A 112 3.90 -5.16 -9.70
CA TYR A 112 4.77 -4.06 -10.11
C TYR A 112 4.18 -3.23 -11.26
N GLN A 113 3.37 -3.81 -12.14
CA GLN A 113 2.68 -3.02 -13.17
C GLN A 113 1.66 -2.05 -12.56
N ARG A 114 0.97 -2.43 -11.48
CA ARG A 114 0.08 -1.50 -10.75
C ARG A 114 0.86 -0.30 -10.22
N TRP A 115 2.07 -0.51 -9.71
CA TRP A 115 2.92 0.60 -9.26
C TRP A 115 3.25 1.57 -10.39
N LEU A 116 3.61 1.05 -11.56
CA LEU A 116 3.90 1.88 -12.73
C LEU A 116 2.67 2.69 -13.16
N TYR A 117 1.47 2.08 -13.23
CA TYR A 117 0.23 2.79 -13.54
C TYR A 117 -0.09 3.89 -12.52
N GLY A 118 0.03 3.60 -11.22
CA GLY A 118 -0.23 4.58 -10.17
C GLY A 118 0.73 5.77 -10.21
N VAL A 119 2.02 5.52 -10.44
CA VAL A 119 3.01 6.60 -10.61
C VAL A 119 2.75 7.42 -11.88
N ALA A 120 2.44 6.78 -13.01
CA ALA A 120 2.14 7.49 -14.25
C ALA A 120 0.92 8.42 -14.09
N ALA A 121 -0.13 7.96 -13.41
CA ALA A 121 -1.30 8.78 -13.10
C ALA A 121 -0.94 10.04 -12.29
N ILE A 122 -0.08 9.90 -11.27
CA ILE A 122 0.35 11.02 -10.42
C ILE A 122 1.22 12.01 -11.20
N LEU A 123 2.11 11.53 -12.06
CA LEU A 123 2.94 12.39 -12.90
C LEU A 123 2.09 13.20 -13.90
N VAL A 124 1.00 12.61 -14.41
CA VAL A 124 0.04 13.31 -15.25
C VAL A 124 -0.77 14.33 -14.44
N GLU A 125 -1.26 13.96 -13.26
CA GLU A 125 -1.98 14.86 -12.35
C GLU A 125 -1.15 16.08 -11.96
N LYS A 126 0.16 15.89 -11.76
CA LYS A 126 1.11 16.96 -11.43
C LYS A 126 1.66 17.70 -12.65
N ASN A 127 1.15 17.41 -13.85
CA ASN A 127 1.60 17.98 -15.12
C ASN A 127 3.11 17.79 -15.39
N CYS A 128 3.75 16.80 -14.79
CA CYS A 128 5.13 16.41 -15.12
C CYS A 128 5.20 15.66 -16.45
N LEU A 129 4.11 14.97 -16.81
CA LEU A 129 3.91 14.30 -18.09
C LEU A 129 2.49 14.57 -18.57
N THR A 130 2.27 14.38 -19.87
CA THR A 130 0.94 14.33 -20.48
C THR A 130 0.65 12.93 -21.02
N THR A 131 -0.63 12.58 -21.13
CA THR A 131 -1.03 11.31 -21.75
C THR A 131 -0.55 11.20 -23.20
N ASP A 132 -0.51 12.33 -23.91
CA ASP A 132 -0.04 12.39 -25.30
C ASP A 132 1.47 12.11 -25.40
N GLU A 133 2.29 12.64 -24.49
CA GLU A 133 3.74 12.35 -24.45
C GLU A 133 4.01 10.86 -24.19
N ILE A 134 3.22 10.26 -23.28
CA ILE A 134 3.31 8.83 -23.00
C ILE A 134 2.91 8.04 -24.26
N ALA A 135 1.79 8.38 -24.89
CA ALA A 135 1.31 7.70 -26.09
C ALA A 135 2.31 7.82 -27.25
N ALA A 136 2.83 9.02 -27.50
CA ALA A 136 3.83 9.27 -28.53
C ALA A 136 5.13 8.49 -28.28
N THR A 137 5.57 8.39 -27.03
CA THR A 137 6.74 7.58 -26.68
C THR A 137 6.49 6.10 -26.91
N MET A 138 5.31 5.60 -26.53
CA MET A 138 4.93 4.20 -26.75
C MET A 138 4.82 3.87 -28.24
N ASP A 139 4.30 4.78 -29.06
CA ASP A 139 4.25 4.64 -30.52
C ASP A 139 5.63 4.65 -31.14
N ARG A 140 6.54 5.53 -30.68
CA ARG A 140 7.94 5.55 -31.10
C ARG A 140 8.64 4.22 -30.80
N LEU A 141 8.46 3.68 -29.59
CA LEU A 141 9.06 2.41 -29.18
C LEU A 141 8.48 1.22 -29.97
N ARG A 142 7.16 1.24 -30.26
CA ARG A 142 6.51 0.22 -31.11
C ARG A 142 6.91 0.30 -32.58
N GLY A 143 7.13 1.51 -33.08
CA GLY A 143 7.56 1.79 -34.45
C GLY A 143 9.00 1.38 -34.74
N GLY A 144 9.74 0.92 -33.73
CA GLY A 144 11.13 0.55 -33.83
C GLY A 144 12.01 1.79 -33.71
N GLU A 145 12.82 1.82 -32.66
CA GLU A 145 14.10 2.50 -32.73
C GLU A 145 14.87 1.85 -33.90
N SER A 146 14.84 2.50 -35.06
CA SER A 146 15.71 2.20 -36.21
C SER A 146 17.09 2.81 -35.98
#